data_AF-A0AAU8TTQ5-F1
#
_entry.id   AF-A0AAU8TTQ5-F1
#
_cell.length_a   1.000
_cell.length_b   1.000
_cell.length_c   1.000
_cell.angle_alpha   90.00
_cell.angle_beta   90.00
_cell.angle_gamma   90.00
#
_symmetry.space_group_name_H-M   'P 1'
#
loop_
_entity.id
_entity.type
_entity.pdbx_description
1 polymer ?
#
loop_
_entity_poly.entity_id
_entity_poly.type
_entity_poly.pdbx_seq_one_letter_code
_entity_poly.pdbx_strand_id
1 'polypeptide(L)'
;MLFAGLAEVGVKDLEGLKLADYRRVQAAYAHLVPDTDYSESMPSWLSVNTDRAQVTLTCPSEINGVSVDTLALRSPTVGDVRAANRDAGGDDEQRELILFAALAGAPVTDLEGLKLVDFNRLQAGYFRLDQDDGV
;
A
#
# COMPACT_ATOMS: atom_id res chain seq x y z
N MET A 1 4.04 3.82 -8.35
CA MET A 1 5.16 2.96 -7.92
C MET A 1 5.71 3.56 -6.63
N LEU A 2 5.25 3.13 -5.44
CA LEU A 2 5.66 3.69 -4.15
C LEU A 2 7.19 3.80 -3.95
N PHE A 3 7.95 2.97 -4.67
CA PHE A 3 9.41 2.97 -4.68
C PHE A 3 10.04 4.28 -5.20
N ALA A 4 9.44 4.96 -6.18
CA ALA A 4 10.08 6.14 -6.79
C ALA A 4 10.07 7.34 -5.83
N GLY A 5 8.95 7.61 -5.19
CA GLY A 5 8.77 8.73 -4.26
C GLY A 5 9.55 8.61 -2.97
N LEU A 6 9.70 7.41 -2.41
CA LEU A 6 10.46 7.20 -1.17
C LEU A 6 11.96 7.39 -1.32
N ALA A 7 12.48 7.36 -2.56
CA ALA A 7 13.88 7.62 -2.84
C ALA A 7 14.17 9.12 -3.11
N GLU A 8 13.16 10.00 -3.11
CA GLU A 8 13.25 11.35 -3.72
C GLU A 8 13.72 11.31 -5.19
N VAL A 9 13.46 10.18 -5.87
CA VAL A 9 13.90 9.93 -7.25
C VAL A 9 12.66 10.00 -8.14
N GLY A 10 12.57 11.04 -8.97
CA GLY A 10 11.46 11.15 -9.91
C GLY A 10 11.44 9.95 -10.87
N VAL A 11 10.28 9.64 -11.47
CA VAL A 11 10.16 8.59 -12.52
C VAL A 11 11.23 8.76 -13.61
N LYS A 12 11.60 10.01 -13.93
CA LYS A 12 12.69 10.37 -14.87
C LYS A 12 14.10 9.96 -14.40
N ASP A 13 14.34 9.96 -13.10
CA ASP A 13 15.64 9.59 -12.52
C ASP A 13 15.79 8.06 -12.46
N LEU A 14 14.67 7.32 -12.40
CA LEU A 14 14.64 5.86 -12.56
C LEU A 14 14.83 5.41 -14.02
N GLU A 15 14.32 6.17 -14.99
CA GLU A 15 14.49 5.90 -16.43
C GLU A 15 15.97 5.97 -16.88
N GLY A 16 16.80 6.73 -16.17
CA GLY A 16 18.25 6.84 -16.41
C GLY A 16 19.09 5.70 -15.82
N LEU A 17 18.52 4.85 -14.96
CA LEU A 17 19.24 3.73 -14.38
C LEU A 17 19.51 2.66 -15.44
N LYS A 18 20.73 2.12 -15.43
CA LYS A 18 20.99 0.89 -16.17
C LYS A 18 20.11 -0.21 -15.59
N LEU A 19 19.63 -1.10 -16.46
CA LEU A 19 18.77 -2.22 -16.07
C LEU A 19 19.34 -3.05 -14.90
N ALA A 20 20.67 -3.18 -14.82
CA ALA A 20 21.33 -3.87 -13.72
C ALA A 20 21.21 -3.13 -12.37
N ASP A 21 21.27 -1.80 -12.39
CA ASP A 21 21.17 -0.97 -11.19
C ASP A 21 19.73 -0.85 -10.73
N TYR A 22 18.78 -0.70 -11.67
CA TYR A 22 17.35 -0.81 -11.38
C TYR A 22 17.01 -2.15 -10.70
N ARG A 23 17.53 -3.28 -11.22
CA ARG A 23 17.32 -4.61 -10.64
C ARG A 23 17.94 -4.76 -9.24
N ARG A 24 19.11 -4.16 -8.99
CA ARG A 24 19.74 -4.17 -7.65
C ARG A 24 18.90 -3.40 -6.64
N VAL A 25 18.41 -2.24 -7.05
CA VAL A 25 17.56 -1.38 -6.24
C VAL A 25 16.22 -2.07 -5.94
N GLN A 26 15.58 -2.66 -6.95
CA GLN A 26 14.38 -3.47 -6.79
C GLN A 26 14.61 -4.69 -5.87
N ALA A 27 15.74 -5.38 -6.02
CA ALA A 27 16.10 -6.51 -5.16
C ALA A 27 16.35 -6.08 -3.70
N ALA A 28 17.06 -4.97 -3.49
CA ALA A 28 17.28 -4.41 -2.16
C ALA A 28 15.96 -3.99 -1.51
N TYR A 29 15.05 -3.37 -2.27
CA TYR A 29 13.71 -3.04 -1.79
C TYR A 29 12.93 -4.30 -1.40
N ALA A 30 12.97 -5.35 -2.22
CA ALA A 30 12.34 -6.63 -1.89
C ALA A 30 12.89 -7.28 -0.60
N HIS A 31 14.08 -6.91 -0.13
CA HIS A 31 14.63 -7.36 1.16
C HIS A 31 14.22 -6.44 2.33
N LEU A 32 13.81 -5.21 2.05
CA LEU A 32 13.31 -4.25 3.05
C LEU A 32 11.81 -4.42 3.29
N VAL A 33 11.09 -4.87 2.27
CA VAL A 33 9.69 -5.27 2.39
C VAL A 33 9.65 -6.71 2.92
N PRO A 34 8.84 -7.01 3.96
CA PRO A 34 8.66 -8.40 4.41
C PRO A 34 8.20 -9.27 3.24
N ASP A 35 8.69 -10.51 3.19
CA ASP A 35 8.44 -11.49 2.10
C ASP A 35 7.02 -11.34 1.54
N THR A 36 6.93 -10.88 0.29
CA THR A 36 5.65 -10.56 -0.37
C THR A 36 5.07 -11.77 -1.11
N ASP A 37 5.82 -12.88 -1.15
CA ASP A 37 5.30 -14.16 -1.57
C ASP A 37 4.46 -14.78 -0.45
N TYR A 38 3.23 -14.33 -0.48
CA TYR A 38 2.19 -14.50 0.52
C TYR A 38 1.26 -15.69 0.19
N SER A 39 1.65 -16.47 -0.82
CA SER A 39 0.89 -17.55 -1.44
C SER A 39 0.77 -18.79 -0.55
N GLU A 40 1.71 -19.00 0.39
CA GLU A 40 1.74 -20.23 1.21
C GLU A 40 1.08 -20.09 2.60
N SER A 41 0.93 -18.88 3.15
CA SER A 41 0.17 -18.66 4.40
C SER A 41 -0.16 -17.18 4.65
N MET A 42 -1.31 -16.89 5.28
CA MET A 42 -1.63 -15.53 5.75
C MET A 42 -0.70 -15.14 6.90
N PRO A 43 0.00 -13.99 6.81
CA PRO A 43 0.80 -13.50 7.91
C PRO A 43 -0.11 -13.12 9.09
N SER A 44 0.38 -13.25 10.32
CA SER A 44 -0.42 -13.01 11.54
C SER A 44 -0.95 -11.57 11.70
N TRP A 45 -0.39 -10.61 10.97
CA TRP A 45 -0.85 -9.22 10.96
C TRP A 45 -1.96 -8.96 9.92
N LEU A 46 -2.35 -9.96 9.12
CA LEU A 46 -3.37 -9.82 8.09
C LEU A 46 -4.50 -10.83 8.26
N SER A 47 -5.73 -10.34 8.18
CA SER A 47 -6.92 -11.16 7.96
C SER A 47 -7.68 -10.59 6.77
N VAL A 48 -8.07 -11.43 5.81
CA VAL A 48 -8.83 -11.01 4.62
C VAL A 48 -10.11 -11.81 4.56
N ASN A 49 -11.18 -11.16 4.14
CA ASN A 49 -12.41 -11.81 3.68
C ASN A 49 -12.94 -11.04 2.48
N THR A 50 -14.07 -11.48 1.92
CA THR A 50 -14.68 -10.89 0.71
C THR A 50 -15.05 -9.41 0.86
N ASP A 51 -15.26 -8.91 2.08
CA ASP A 51 -15.70 -7.54 2.33
C ASP A 51 -14.58 -6.59 2.74
N ARG A 52 -13.48 -7.10 3.30
CA ARG A 52 -12.36 -6.29 3.82
C ARG A 52 -11.07 -7.07 4.04
N ALA A 53 -9.96 -6.33 3.99
CA ALA A 53 -8.68 -6.70 4.58
C ALA A 53 -8.49 -5.96 5.91
N GLN A 54 -8.20 -6.69 6.99
CA GLN A 54 -7.88 -6.16 8.31
C GLN A 54 -6.38 -6.30 8.57
N VAL A 55 -5.71 -5.17 8.79
CA VAL A 55 -4.25 -5.06 8.88
C VAL A 55 -3.86 -4.54 10.25
N THR A 56 -3.16 -5.37 11.02
CA THR A 56 -2.55 -4.99 12.30
C THR A 56 -1.28 -4.18 12.03
N LEU A 57 -1.17 -2.99 12.63
CA LEU A 57 -0.04 -2.09 12.51
C LEU A 57 1.12 -2.53 13.43
N THR A 58 2.34 -2.11 13.14
CA THR A 58 3.52 -2.38 13.98
C THR A 58 3.52 -1.56 15.26
N CYS A 59 2.83 -0.43 15.26
CA CYS A 59 2.57 0.40 16.43
C CYS A 59 1.24 1.16 16.26
N PRO A 60 0.63 1.62 17.37
CA PRO A 60 -0.53 2.48 17.29
C PRO A 60 -0.25 3.71 16.40
N SER A 61 -1.21 4.06 15.55
CA SER A 61 -1.16 5.25 14.68
C SER A 61 -2.46 6.05 14.82
N GLU A 62 -2.40 7.37 14.67
CA GLU A 62 -3.61 8.20 14.68
C GLU A 62 -4.32 8.12 13.33
N ILE A 63 -5.56 7.65 13.36
CA ILE A 63 -6.46 7.60 12.20
C ILE A 63 -7.77 8.26 12.61
N ASN A 64 -8.22 9.26 11.85
CA ASN A 64 -9.37 10.11 12.18
C ASN A 64 -9.30 10.71 13.59
N GLY A 65 -8.08 11.04 14.06
CA GLY A 65 -7.83 11.55 15.41
C GLY A 65 -7.99 10.51 16.54
N VAL A 66 -8.05 9.23 16.21
CA VAL A 66 -8.12 8.12 17.17
C VAL A 66 -6.91 7.21 17.00
N SER A 67 -6.26 6.88 18.11
CA SER A 67 -5.17 5.89 18.11
C SER A 67 -5.72 4.49 17.83
N VAL A 68 -5.26 3.86 16.75
CA VAL A 68 -5.65 2.50 16.36
C VAL A 68 -4.43 1.61 16.15
N ASP A 69 -4.56 0.34 16.52
CA ASP A 69 -3.56 -0.70 16.27
C ASP A 69 -3.87 -1.52 15.00
N THR A 70 -5.03 -1.28 14.40
CA THR A 70 -5.52 -2.05 13.26
C THR A 70 -6.30 -1.15 12.33
N LEU A 71 -6.04 -1.27 11.03
CA LEU A 71 -6.75 -0.57 9.97
C LEU A 71 -7.47 -1.58 9.08
N ALA A 72 -8.69 -1.26 8.66
CA ALA A 72 -9.46 -2.09 7.76
C ALA A 72 -9.58 -1.40 6.39
N LEU A 73 -9.25 -2.10 5.31
CA LEU A 73 -9.54 -1.70 3.94
C LEU A 73 -10.78 -2.44 3.48
N ARG A 74 -11.86 -1.74 3.14
CA ARG A 74 -13.03 -2.37 2.49
C ARG A 74 -12.69 -2.81 1.07
N SER A 75 -13.47 -3.73 0.52
CA SER A 75 -13.33 -4.16 -0.87
C SER A 75 -13.45 -2.96 -1.83
N PRO A 76 -12.52 -2.84 -2.80
CA PRO A 76 -12.52 -1.73 -3.73
C PRO A 76 -13.67 -1.84 -4.70
N THR A 77 -14.23 -0.68 -5.08
CA THR A 77 -15.15 -0.58 -6.21
C THR A 77 -14.44 0.06 -7.41
N VAL A 78 -14.97 -0.17 -8.61
CA VAL A 78 -14.52 0.53 -9.83
C VAL A 78 -14.63 2.06 -9.65
N GLY A 79 -15.58 2.54 -8.85
CA GLY A 79 -15.73 3.96 -8.51
C GLY A 79 -14.52 4.52 -7.76
N ASP A 80 -14.04 3.78 -6.76
CA ASP A 80 -12.88 4.17 -5.95
C ASP A 80 -11.62 4.29 -6.81
N VAL A 81 -11.37 3.28 -7.64
CA VAL A 81 -10.22 3.25 -8.54
C VAL A 81 -10.27 4.42 -9.53
N ARG A 82 -11.45 4.75 -10.06
CA ARG A 82 -11.62 5.88 -10.99
C ARG A 82 -11.49 7.24 -10.30
N ALA A 83 -11.95 7.38 -9.06
CA ALA A 83 -11.79 8.60 -8.28
C ALA A 83 -10.30 8.83 -7.99
N ALA A 84 -9.62 7.81 -7.47
CA ALA A 84 -8.18 7.87 -7.20
C ALA A 84 -7.36 8.21 -8.46
N ASN A 85 -7.64 7.59 -9.60
CA ASN A 85 -6.97 7.92 -10.87
C ASN A 85 -7.15 9.38 -11.30
N ARG A 86 -8.33 9.95 -11.08
CA ARG A 86 -8.64 11.34 -11.45
C ARG A 86 -7.92 12.31 -10.52
N ASP A 87 -7.99 12.05 -9.23
CA ASP A 87 -7.53 12.96 -8.19
C ASP A 87 -6.00 12.95 -8.06
N ALA A 88 -5.36 11.86 -8.50
CA ALA A 88 -3.91 11.72 -8.56
C ALA A 88 -3.23 12.55 -9.66
N GLY A 89 -3.97 13.04 -10.67
CA GLY A 89 -3.37 13.88 -11.71
C GLY A 89 -2.23 13.22 -12.52
N GLY A 90 -2.19 11.89 -12.59
CA GLY A 90 -1.12 11.13 -13.25
C GLY A 90 0.04 10.71 -12.33
N ASP A 91 -0.02 11.04 -11.05
CA ASP A 91 0.93 10.56 -10.04
C ASP A 91 0.47 9.19 -9.50
N ASP A 92 1.19 8.15 -9.89
CA ASP A 92 0.86 6.77 -9.50
C ASP A 92 0.91 6.53 -7.98
N GLU A 93 1.69 7.30 -7.24
CA GLU A 93 1.86 7.17 -5.78
C GLU A 93 0.73 7.86 -5.06
N GLN A 94 0.42 9.09 -5.50
CA GLN A 94 -0.74 9.81 -5.02
C GLN A 94 -2.03 9.03 -5.26
N ARG A 95 -2.13 8.33 -6.40
CA ARG A 95 -3.26 7.45 -6.69
C ARG A 95 -3.43 6.36 -5.65
N GLU A 96 -2.35 5.68 -5.27
CA GLU A 96 -2.40 4.58 -4.31
C GLU A 96 -2.79 5.08 -2.91
N LEU A 97 -2.18 6.18 -2.47
CA LEU A 97 -2.53 6.86 -1.22
C LEU A 97 -4.01 7.25 -1.17
N ILE A 98 -4.52 7.88 -2.23
CA ILE A 98 -5.94 8.28 -2.31
C ILE A 98 -6.85 7.05 -2.29
N LEU A 99 -6.50 6.00 -3.03
CA LEU A 99 -7.29 4.77 -3.06
C LEU A 99 -7.37 4.17 -1.65
N PHE A 100 -6.23 3.96 -0.99
CA PHE A 100 -6.22 3.32 0.33
C PHE A 100 -6.90 4.16 1.40
N ALA A 101 -6.76 5.48 1.34
CA ALA A 101 -7.48 6.40 2.22
C ALA A 101 -9.00 6.22 2.08
N ALA A 102 -9.50 6.14 0.83
CA ALA A 102 -10.90 5.90 0.54
C ALA A 102 -11.40 4.50 0.98
N LEU A 103 -10.55 3.47 0.90
CA LEU A 103 -10.89 2.12 1.37
C LEU A 103 -10.82 2.00 2.90
N ALA A 104 -9.93 2.75 3.54
CA ALA A 104 -9.78 2.81 5.00
C ALA A 104 -10.83 3.70 5.67
N GLY A 105 -11.49 4.59 4.91
CA GLY A 105 -12.34 5.62 5.47
C GLY A 105 -11.55 6.64 6.31
N ALA A 106 -10.32 6.94 5.88
CA ALA A 106 -9.40 7.86 6.55
C ALA A 106 -8.95 8.95 5.56
N PRO A 107 -8.51 10.13 6.04
CA PRO A 107 -7.90 11.13 5.19
C PRO A 107 -6.51 10.67 4.72
N VAL A 108 -6.08 11.16 3.55
CA VAL A 108 -4.77 10.82 2.96
C VAL A 108 -3.62 11.16 3.92
N THR A 109 -3.71 12.27 4.63
CA THR A 109 -2.70 12.72 5.60
C THR A 109 -2.44 11.72 6.72
N ASP A 110 -3.45 10.95 7.12
CA ASP A 110 -3.30 9.95 8.18
C ASP A 110 -2.52 8.74 7.66
N LEU A 111 -2.69 8.40 6.38
CA LEU A 111 -1.92 7.33 5.72
C LEU A 111 -0.48 7.76 5.44
N GLU A 112 -0.24 9.04 5.10
CA GLU A 112 1.11 9.61 4.95
C GLU A 112 1.91 9.56 6.27
N GLY A 113 1.22 9.63 7.41
CA GLY A 113 1.82 9.50 8.74
C GLY A 113 2.18 8.08 9.16
N LEU A 114 1.77 7.06 8.39
CA LEU A 114 2.07 5.67 8.72
C LEU A 114 3.56 5.36 8.55
N LYS A 115 4.06 4.42 9.37
CA LYS A 115 5.35 3.81 9.07
C LYS A 115 5.29 3.10 7.72
N LEU A 116 6.39 3.16 6.97
CA LEU A 116 6.47 2.51 5.65
C LEU A 116 6.15 1.01 5.70
N VAL A 117 6.58 0.30 6.75
CA VAL A 117 6.23 -1.12 6.93
C VAL A 117 4.73 -1.34 7.05
N ASP A 118 4.00 -0.43 7.69
CA ASP A 118 2.56 -0.51 7.88
C ASP A 118 1.81 -0.14 6.61
N PHE A 119 2.31 0.85 5.86
CA PHE A 119 1.79 1.14 4.53
C PHE A 119 1.97 -0.05 3.58
N ASN A 120 3.13 -0.72 3.59
CA ASN A 120 3.37 -1.92 2.81
C ASN A 120 2.42 -3.08 3.21
N ARG A 121 2.06 -3.18 4.50
CA ARG A 121 1.04 -4.15 4.95
C ARG A 121 -0.35 -3.83 4.36
N LEU A 122 -0.71 -2.55 4.22
CA LEU A 122 -1.95 -2.15 3.54
C LEU A 122 -1.93 -2.55 2.06
N GLN A 123 -0.81 -2.33 1.35
CA GLN A 123 -0.66 -2.77 -0.06
C GLN A 123 -0.88 -4.28 -0.19
N ALA A 124 -0.24 -5.06 0.69
CA ALA A 124 -0.39 -6.52 0.70
C ALA A 124 -1.84 -6.97 1.01
N GLY A 125 -2.54 -6.26 1.90
CA GLY A 125 -3.95 -6.50 2.18
C GLY A 125 -4.84 -6.19 0.98
N TYR A 126 -4.60 -5.04 0.31
CA TYR A 126 -5.32 -4.65 -0.91
C TYR A 126 -5.16 -5.68 -2.03
N PHE A 127 -3.93 -6.13 -2.32
CA PHE A 127 -3.72 -7.07 -3.43
C PHE A 127 -4.43 -8.40 -3.25
N ARG A 128 -4.52 -8.91 -2.03
CA ARG A 128 -5.30 -10.12 -1.74
C ARG A 128 -6.81 -9.90 -1.87
N LEU A 129 -7.28 -8.72 -1.48
CA LEU A 129 -8.68 -8.34 -1.58
C LEU A 129 -9.11 -8.14 -3.05
N ASP A 130 -8.22 -7.62 -3.89
CA ASP A 130 -8.43 -7.39 -5.33
C ASP A 130 -8.40 -8.70 -6.14
N GLN A 131 -7.56 -9.67 -5.75
CA GLN A 131 -7.51 -10.98 -6.40
C GLN A 131 -8.68 -11.90 -6.05
N ASP A 132 -9.52 -11.50 -5.07
CA ASP A 132 -10.63 -12.32 -4.53
C ASP A 132 -10.17 -13.74 -4.16
N ASP A 133 -8.96 -13.86 -3.61
CA ASP A 133 -8.35 -15.17 -3.33
C ASP A 133 -9.11 -15.96 -2.27
N GLY A 134 -10.04 -15.32 -1.52
CA GLY A 134 -11.06 -15.99 -0.71
C GLY A 134 -10.56 -17.03 0.30
N VAL A 135 -9.28 -17.02 0.67
CA VAL A 135 -8.65 -18.03 1.54
C VAL A 135 -8.97 -17.79 3.02
#